data_AF-A0A2S7D2W0-F1
#
_entry.id   AF-A0A2S7D2W0-F1
#
_cell.length_a   1.000
_cell.length_b   1.000
_cell.length_c   1.000
_cell.angle_alpha   90.00
_cell.angle_beta   90.00
_cell.angle_gamma   90.00
#
_symmetry.space_group_name_H-M   'P 1'
#
loop_
_entity.id
_entity.type
_entity.pdbx_description
1 polymer ?
#
loop_
_entity_poly.entity_id
_entity_poly.type
_entity_poly.pdbx_seq_one_letter_code
_entity_poly.pdbx_strand_id
1 'polypeptide(L)'
;MQDCIATEHEYQDAKLNKVYKALIKRLGDEEKIKLRDQQRQWIADRDEKCFYDPDSGQAGLVDAAQCRLEMTAHRATYLGLR
;
A
#
# COMPACT_ATOMS: atom_id res chain seq x y z
N MET A 1 -6.81 12.90 -14.46
CA MET A 1 -6.91 11.47 -14.08
C MET A 1 -5.75 11.07 -13.19
N GLN A 2 -4.50 11.20 -13.66
CA GLN A 2 -3.31 10.93 -12.84
C GLN A 2 -3.29 11.70 -11.50
N ASP A 3 -3.61 13.00 -11.52
CA ASP A 3 -3.63 13.81 -10.28
C ASP A 3 -4.66 13.32 -9.25
N CYS A 4 -5.81 12.81 -9.71
CA CYS A 4 -6.82 12.22 -8.84
C CYS A 4 -6.32 10.91 -8.23
N ILE A 5 -5.66 10.06 -9.02
CA ILE A 5 -5.08 8.79 -8.56
C ILE A 5 -3.98 9.06 -7.53
N ALA A 6 -3.09 10.01 -7.80
CA ALA A 6 -2.02 10.40 -6.89
C ALA A 6 -2.56 10.92 -5.55
N THR A 7 -3.53 11.86 -5.60
CA THR A 7 -4.16 12.43 -4.40
C THR A 7 -4.84 11.35 -3.56
N GLU A 8 -5.60 10.45 -4.20
CA GLU A 8 -6.27 9.36 -3.48
C GLU A 8 -5.25 8.34 -2.94
N HIS A 9 -4.18 8.06 -3.68
CA HIS A 9 -3.11 7.17 -3.21
C HIS A 9 -2.44 7.73 -1.94
N GLU A 10 -2.12 9.03 -1.91
CA GLU A 10 -1.57 9.68 -0.72
C GLU A 10 -2.52 9.59 0.48
N TYR A 11 -3.82 9.81 0.26
CA TYR A 11 -4.83 9.67 1.29
C TYR A 11 -4.90 8.23 1.85
N GLN A 12 -4.91 7.22 0.98
CA GLN A 12 -4.97 5.82 1.38
C GLN A 12 -3.67 5.35 2.04
N ASP A 13 -2.50 5.84 1.61
CA ASP A 13 -1.21 5.56 2.24
C ASP A 13 -1.13 6.18 3.65
N ALA A 14 -1.60 7.42 3.82
CA ALA A 14 -1.70 8.03 5.14
C ALA A 14 -2.62 7.24 6.08
N LYS A 15 -3.77 6.77 5.57
CA LYS A 15 -4.69 5.89 6.31
C LYS A 15 -4.01 4.57 6.69
N LEU A 16 -3.34 3.90 5.74
CA LEU A 16 -2.60 2.67 5.97
C LEU A 16 -1.57 2.83 7.09
N ASN A 17 -0.74 3.87 7.00
CA ASN A 17 0.30 4.16 7.98
C ASN A 17 -0.28 4.48 9.37
N LYS A 18 -1.40 5.20 9.44
CA LYS A 18 -2.09 5.49 10.71
C LYS A 18 -2.56 4.19 11.39
N VAL A 19 -3.22 3.32 10.64
CA VAL A 19 -3.71 2.03 11.17
C VAL A 19 -2.54 1.13 11.57
N TYR A 20 -1.52 0.97 10.71
CA TYR A 20 -0.32 0.19 11.01
C TYR A 20 0.35 0.64 12.33
N LYS A 21 0.55 1.95 12.52
CA LYS A 21 1.14 2.50 13.75
C LYS A 21 0.27 2.24 14.97
N ALA A 22 -1.06 2.31 14.85
CA ALA A 22 -1.98 1.98 15.94
C ALA A 22 -1.90 0.49 16.32
N LEU A 23 -1.82 -0.42 15.33
CA LEU A 23 -1.63 -1.85 15.54
C LEU A 23 -0.31 -2.14 16.25
N ILE A 24 0.81 -1.58 15.77
CA ILE A 24 2.13 -1.82 16.37
C ILE A 24 2.18 -1.41 17.85
N LYS A 25 1.46 -0.34 18.24
CA LYS A 25 1.42 0.13 19.64
C LYS A 25 0.70 -0.82 20.59
N ARG A 26 -0.26 -1.62 20.11
CA ARG A 26 -1.08 -2.53 20.94
C ARG A 26 -0.56 -3.97 20.99
N LEU A 27 0.36 -4.34 20.10
CA LEU A 27 0.89 -5.70 19.97
C LEU A 27 2.03 -5.98 20.96
N GLY A 28 2.24 -7.26 21.28
CA GLY A 28 3.47 -7.73 21.96
C GLY A 28 4.68 -7.72 21.01
N ASP A 29 5.89 -7.84 21.54
CA ASP A 29 7.11 -7.66 20.73
C ASP A 29 7.27 -8.67 19.59
N GLU A 30 6.94 -9.94 19.82
CA GLU A 30 6.96 -10.97 18.76
C GLU A 30 5.94 -10.65 17.66
N GLU A 31 4.74 -10.20 18.02
CA GLU A 31 3.70 -9.84 17.07
C GLU A 31 4.02 -8.56 16.29
N LYS A 32 4.70 -7.59 16.91
CA LYS A 32 5.23 -6.40 16.21
C LYS A 32 6.21 -6.81 15.11
N ILE A 33 7.13 -7.74 15.41
CA ILE A 33 8.09 -8.25 14.43
C ILE A 33 7.33 -8.92 13.28
N LYS A 34 6.40 -9.83 13.58
CA LYS A 34 5.57 -10.49 12.57
C LYS A 34 4.81 -9.50 11.69
N LEU A 35 4.15 -8.50 12.28
CA LEU A 35 3.38 -7.51 11.52
C LEU A 35 4.29 -6.63 10.65
N ARG A 36 5.44 -6.21 11.17
CA ARG A 36 6.42 -5.44 10.40
C ARG A 36 6.91 -6.23 9.19
N ASP A 37 7.25 -7.50 9.38
CA ASP A 37 7.79 -8.33 8.31
C ASP A 37 6.70 -8.64 7.27
N GLN A 38 5.46 -8.91 7.70
CA GLN A 38 4.28 -8.99 6.81
C GLN A 38 4.06 -7.70 6.00
N GLN A 39 4.28 -6.53 6.60
CA GLN A 39 4.10 -5.25 5.92
C GLN A 39 5.20 -4.99 4.88
N ARG A 40 6.45 -5.37 5.18
CA ARG A 40 7.57 -5.28 4.24
C ARG A 40 7.39 -6.21 3.04
N GLN A 41 6.98 -7.46 3.29
CA GLN A 41 6.66 -8.40 2.21
C GLN A 41 5.55 -7.84 1.32
N TRP A 42 4.48 -7.32 1.92
CA TRP A 42 3.38 -6.71 1.16
C TRP A 42 3.84 -5.52 0.30
N ILE A 43 4.78 -4.69 0.76
CA ILE A 43 5.34 -3.59 -0.05
C ILE A 43 6.08 -4.17 -1.27
N ALA A 44 6.92 -5.18 -1.08
CA ALA A 44 7.63 -5.83 -2.18
C ALA A 44 6.65 -6.43 -3.19
N ASP A 45 5.62 -7.16 -2.73
CA ASP A 45 4.59 -7.75 -3.58
C ASP A 45 3.81 -6.67 -4.36
N ARG A 46 3.50 -5.53 -3.73
CA ARG A 46 2.85 -4.39 -4.41
C ARG A 46 3.73 -3.83 -5.50
N ASP A 47 5.00 -3.59 -5.20
CA ASP A 47 5.92 -2.95 -6.12
C ASP A 47 6.25 -3.85 -7.32
N GLU A 48 6.36 -5.16 -7.09
CA GLU A 48 6.48 -6.16 -8.17
C GLU A 48 5.20 -6.23 -9.01
N LYS A 49 4.03 -6.36 -8.38
CA LYS A 49 2.77 -6.51 -9.08
C LYS A 49 2.36 -5.28 -9.88
N CYS A 50 2.68 -4.08 -9.36
CA CYS A 50 2.36 -2.81 -9.99
C CYS A 50 3.54 -2.23 -10.79
N PHE A 51 4.55 -3.04 -11.10
CA PHE A 51 5.58 -2.68 -12.06
C PHE A 51 4.94 -2.46 -13.43
N TYR A 52 5.47 -1.48 -14.17
CA TYR A 52 5.09 -1.24 -15.56
C TYR A 52 6.35 -1.15 -16.41
N ASP A 53 6.24 -1.59 -17.65
CA ASP A 53 7.29 -1.41 -18.65
C ASP A 53 7.35 0.07 -19.05
N PRO A 54 8.48 0.78 -18.89
CA PRO A 54 8.62 2.16 -19.34
C PRO A 54 8.26 2.38 -20.82
N ASP A 55 8.43 1.35 -21.67
CA ASP A 55 8.12 1.41 -23.10
C ASP A 55 6.61 1.35 -23.39
N SER A 56 5.77 1.02 -22.39
CA SER A 56 4.30 0.99 -22.51
C SER A 56 3.63 2.38 -22.51
N GLY A 57 4.42 3.44 -22.35
CA GLY A 57 3.96 4.83 -22.46
C GLY A 57 3.02 5.27 -21.33
N GLN A 58 2.22 6.31 -21.60
CA GLN A 58 1.39 6.96 -20.58
C GLN A 58 0.28 6.05 -20.01
N ALA A 59 -0.22 5.10 -20.79
CA ALA A 59 -1.23 4.15 -20.32
C ALA A 59 -0.67 3.25 -19.21
N GLY A 60 0.52 2.68 -19.41
CA GLY A 60 1.19 1.86 -18.38
C GLY A 60 1.47 2.62 -17.09
N LEU A 61 1.79 3.92 -17.18
CA LEU A 61 1.93 4.79 -16.01
C LEU A 61 0.62 4.93 -15.21
N VAL A 62 -0.52 5.09 -15.90
CA VAL A 62 -1.84 5.21 -15.27
C VAL A 62 -2.22 3.88 -14.60
N ASP A 63 -2.03 2.77 -15.30
CA ASP A 63 -2.37 1.44 -14.80
C ASP A 63 -1.53 1.07 -13.57
N ALA A 64 -0.23 1.38 -13.59
CA ALA A 64 0.65 1.17 -12.45
C ALA A 64 0.23 2.01 -11.23
N ALA A 65 -0.15 3.27 -11.45
CA ALA A 65 -0.60 4.17 -10.39
C ALA A 65 -1.93 3.68 -9.79
N GLN A 66 -2.87 3.26 -10.63
CA GLN A 66 -4.15 2.69 -10.20
C GLN A 66 -3.95 1.39 -9.40
N CYS A 67 -3.07 0.49 -9.86
CA CYS A 67 -2.71 -0.73 -9.15
C CYS A 67 -2.18 -0.43 -7.74
N ARG A 68 -1.23 0.52 -7.62
CA ARG A 68 -0.68 0.91 -6.31
C ARG A 68 -1.75 1.49 -5.40
N LEU A 69 -2.65 2.31 -5.93
CA LEU A 69 -3.78 2.87 -5.20
C LEU A 69 -4.68 1.76 -4.62
N GLU A 70 -5.16 0.85 -5.47
CA GLU A 70 -6.07 -0.21 -5.05
C GLU A 70 -5.45 -1.13 -4.00
N MET A 71 -4.19 -1.54 -4.20
CA MET A 71 -3.50 -2.39 -3.23
C MET A 71 -3.31 -1.69 -1.88
N THR A 72 -2.96 -0.40 -1.89
CA THR A 72 -2.80 0.40 -0.67
C THR A 72 -4.13 0.57 0.06
N ALA A 73 -5.22 0.87 -0.66
CA ALA A 73 -6.57 0.99 -0.09
C ALA A 73 -7.06 -0.33 0.53
N HIS A 74 -6.86 -1.45 -0.18
CA HIS A 74 -7.19 -2.79 0.32
C HIS A 74 -6.40 -3.13 1.59
N ARG A 75 -5.10 -2.82 1.60
CA ARG A 75 -4.26 -3.07 2.79
C ARG A 75 -4.68 -2.22 3.98
N ALA A 76 -5.02 -0.96 3.77
CA ALA A 76 -5.53 -0.08 4.83
C ALA A 76 -6.81 -0.63 5.46
N THR A 77 -7.74 -1.11 4.62
CA THR A 77 -8.98 -1.77 5.08
C THR A 77 -8.69 -3.08 5.82
N TYR A 78 -7.84 -3.94 5.26
CA TYR A 78 -7.45 -5.21 5.87
C TYR A 78 -6.86 -5.04 7.28
N LEU A 79 -5.97 -4.07 7.46
CA LEU A 79 -5.39 -3.77 8.77
C LEU A 79 -6.41 -3.11 9.71
N GLY A 80 -7.38 -2.35 9.19
CA GLY A 80 -8.42 -1.69 9.98
C GLY A 80 -9.49 -2.63 10.54
N LEU A 81 -9.62 -3.83 9.97
CA LEU A 81 -10.52 -4.87 10.44
C LEU A 81 -9.92 -5.76 11.55
N ARG A 82 -8.63 -5.58 11.86
CA ARG A 82 -7.90 -6.34 12.90
C ARG A 82 -7.96 -5.66 14.25
#